data_AF-A0A2C9DC26-F1
#
_entry.id   AF-A0A2C9DC26-F1
#
_cell.length_a   1.000
_cell.length_b   1.000
_cell.length_c   1.000
_cell.angle_alpha   90.00
_cell.angle_beta   90.00
_cell.angle_gamma   90.00
#
_symmetry.space_group_name_H-M   'P 1'
#
loop_
_entity.id
_entity.type
_entity.pdbx_description
1 polymer ?
#
loop_
_entity_poly.entity_id
_entity_poly.type
_entity_poly.pdbx_seq_one_letter_code
_entity_poly.pdbx_strand_id
1 'polypeptide(L)'
;MRVNRILLLLVGLTAASTFAASGAARAEEAPRLSTLSLSAEGVVSAPPDTAVVTTGVVTEGETAEAALAGNNKSMAALMAALKDAGLPERDIQTSNFSLQPVYAPYDKPSDAPSQGPRITGYQVMNRVTVTISNLETAGPLLDKVVKVGANNIEGISFEVADDSALMDEARQKALKEAKRRADLYAEAGGFSVGRILDMSENMVSPPRPYAMKTMAMRAEMDSVPLAAGETDLRVDVQVTYEILPK
;
A
#
# COMPACT_ATOMS: atom_id res chain seq x y z
N MET A 1 73.78 52.63 -73.84
CA MET A 1 73.71 54.06 -73.47
C MET A 1 72.67 54.18 -72.36
N ARG A 2 73.08 54.61 -71.15
CA ARG A 2 72.33 55.30 -70.05
C ARG A 2 70.88 54.85 -69.73
N VAL A 3 70.36 54.73 -68.49
CA VAL A 3 70.80 54.90 -67.08
C VAL A 3 69.48 54.79 -66.25
N ASN A 4 69.53 54.21 -65.03
CA ASN A 4 68.69 54.52 -63.82
C ASN A 4 67.15 54.30 -63.84
N ARG A 5 66.39 54.14 -62.73
CA ARG A 5 66.60 53.97 -61.27
C ARG A 5 65.22 53.81 -60.57
N ILE A 6 65.25 53.41 -59.29
CA ILE A 6 64.31 53.71 -58.16
C ILE A 6 63.01 52.86 -58.10
N LEU A 7 62.80 51.92 -57.16
CA LEU A 7 62.59 51.95 -55.68
C LEU A 7 61.14 52.31 -55.26
N LEU A 8 60.42 51.40 -54.59
CA LEU A 8 59.49 51.69 -53.46
C LEU A 8 58.99 50.41 -52.76
N LEU A 9 59.01 50.45 -51.42
CA LEU A 9 58.57 49.47 -50.43
C LEU A 9 57.04 49.39 -50.30
N LEU A 10 56.51 48.22 -49.90
CA LEU A 10 55.26 48.11 -49.12
C LEU A 10 55.27 46.88 -48.20
N VAL A 11 54.90 47.14 -46.95
CA VAL A 11 54.92 46.27 -45.76
C VAL A 11 53.63 45.45 -45.68
N GLY A 12 53.72 44.16 -45.37
CA GLY A 12 52.59 43.30 -45.03
C GLY A 12 52.88 42.51 -43.76
N LEU A 13 52.26 42.90 -42.65
CA LEU A 13 52.34 42.23 -41.34
C LEU A 13 50.98 41.56 -41.06
N THR A 14 50.95 40.22 -41.13
CA THR A 14 49.74 39.40 -40.92
C THR A 14 49.55 39.07 -39.44
N ALA A 15 48.34 39.28 -38.94
CA ALA A 15 47.93 39.07 -37.56
C ALA A 15 47.78 37.58 -37.20
N ALA A 16 48.32 37.19 -36.04
CA ALA A 16 48.25 35.85 -35.48
C ALA A 16 46.90 35.63 -34.76
N SER A 17 46.16 34.60 -35.18
CA SER A 17 44.94 34.10 -34.53
C SER A 17 45.31 33.04 -33.48
N THR A 18 45.12 33.39 -32.21
CA THR A 18 45.19 32.46 -31.07
C THR A 18 43.96 31.55 -31.07
N PHE A 19 44.16 30.28 -31.46
CA PHE A 19 43.15 29.23 -31.33
C PHE A 19 43.14 28.75 -29.87
N ALA A 20 42.17 29.20 -29.08
CA ALA A 20 41.91 28.64 -27.76
C ALA A 20 41.34 27.22 -27.92
N ALA A 21 42.15 26.21 -27.65
CA ALA A 21 41.70 24.83 -27.58
C ALA A 21 40.76 24.68 -26.38
N SER A 22 39.46 24.62 -26.65
CA SER A 22 38.45 24.20 -25.69
C SER A 22 38.70 22.74 -25.35
N GLY A 23 39.40 22.49 -24.24
CA GLY A 23 39.55 21.16 -23.68
C GLY A 23 38.18 20.69 -23.20
N ALA A 24 37.52 19.82 -23.98
CA ALA A 24 36.39 19.06 -23.50
C ALA A 24 36.86 18.25 -22.29
N ALA A 25 36.40 18.62 -21.10
CA ALA A 25 36.50 17.77 -19.93
C ALA A 25 35.79 16.45 -20.27
N ARG A 26 36.55 15.42 -20.61
CA ARG A 26 36.04 14.05 -20.61
C ARG A 26 35.70 13.77 -19.15
N ALA A 27 34.40 13.78 -18.83
CA ALA A 27 33.92 13.10 -17.64
C ALA A 27 34.47 11.68 -17.72
N GLU A 28 35.33 11.32 -16.78
CA GLU A 28 35.86 9.98 -16.64
C GLU A 28 34.65 9.10 -16.33
N GLU A 29 34.18 8.40 -17.35
CA GLU A 29 33.03 7.51 -17.26
C GLU A 29 33.46 6.37 -16.32
N ALA A 30 33.01 6.44 -15.07
CA ALA A 30 33.35 5.46 -14.05
C ALA A 30 33.12 4.04 -14.62
N PRO A 31 34.03 3.09 -14.36
CA PRO A 31 33.94 1.76 -14.95
C PRO A 31 32.56 1.16 -14.67
N ARG A 32 31.82 0.87 -15.74
CA ARG A 32 30.49 0.26 -15.64
C ARG A 32 30.66 -1.18 -15.14
N LEU A 33 30.34 -1.41 -13.88
CA LEU A 33 30.28 -2.77 -13.33
C LEU A 33 29.18 -3.54 -14.05
N SER A 34 29.47 -4.79 -14.44
CA SER A 34 28.44 -5.71 -14.92
C SER A 34 27.66 -6.22 -13.72
N THR A 35 26.33 -6.21 -13.79
CA THR A 35 25.47 -6.51 -12.64
C THR A 35 24.35 -7.49 -12.98
N LEU A 36 23.92 -8.25 -11.97
CA LEU A 36 22.75 -9.11 -12.00
C LEU A 36 21.74 -8.61 -10.99
N SER A 37 20.61 -8.06 -11.45
CA SER A 37 19.53 -7.59 -10.59
C SER A 37 18.37 -8.57 -10.60
N LEU A 38 17.92 -9.00 -9.41
CA LEU A 38 16.86 -9.98 -9.21
C LEU A 38 15.89 -9.52 -8.12
N SER A 39 14.60 -9.74 -8.34
CA SER A 39 13.61 -9.76 -7.26
C SER A 39 13.45 -11.19 -6.73
N ALA A 40 13.23 -11.35 -5.43
CA ALA A 40 12.88 -12.63 -4.83
C ALA A 40 11.90 -12.44 -3.68
N GLU A 41 11.03 -13.44 -3.51
CA GLU A 41 9.96 -13.42 -2.53
C GLU A 41 10.24 -14.46 -1.44
N GLY A 42 9.98 -14.10 -0.19
CA GLY A 42 9.91 -15.02 0.93
C GLY A 42 8.52 -15.03 1.54
N VAL A 43 7.98 -16.23 1.77
CA VAL A 43 6.64 -16.42 2.32
C VAL A 43 6.68 -17.29 3.57
N VAL A 44 5.93 -16.87 4.58
CA VAL A 44 5.65 -17.64 5.79
C VAL A 44 4.14 -17.61 6.00
N SER A 45 3.54 -18.78 6.20
CA SER A 45 2.11 -18.91 6.49
C SER A 45 1.93 -19.20 7.97
N ALA A 46 1.01 -18.50 8.61
CA ALA A 46 0.69 -18.69 10.01
C ALA A 46 -0.83 -18.54 10.25
N PRO A 47 -1.40 -19.26 11.23
CA PRO A 47 -2.77 -19.01 11.64
C PRO A 47 -2.86 -17.59 12.25
N PRO A 48 -3.87 -16.79 11.88
CA PRO A 48 -4.09 -15.50 12.51
C PRO A 48 -4.53 -15.69 13.97
N ASP A 49 -4.16 -14.74 14.81
CA ASP A 49 -4.57 -14.67 16.21
C ASP A 49 -5.52 -13.49 16.50
N THR A 50 -5.64 -12.57 15.53
CA THR A 50 -6.34 -11.30 15.71
C THR A 50 -7.29 -11.04 14.55
N ALA A 51 -8.48 -10.55 14.87
CA ALA A 51 -9.44 -10.04 13.89
C ALA A 51 -9.59 -8.53 14.04
N VAL A 52 -9.53 -7.83 12.92
CA VAL A 52 -9.83 -6.41 12.82
C VAL A 52 -11.16 -6.25 12.09
N VAL A 53 -12.10 -5.59 12.73
CA VAL A 53 -13.44 -5.35 12.23
C VAL A 53 -13.67 -3.85 12.12
N THR A 54 -14.11 -3.40 10.94
CA THR A 54 -14.62 -2.03 10.79
C THR A 54 -16.15 -2.08 10.82
N THR A 55 -16.74 -1.45 11.84
CA THR A 55 -18.18 -1.38 12.05
C THR A 55 -18.61 0.01 12.45
N GLY A 56 -19.87 0.36 12.27
CA GLY A 56 -20.37 1.68 12.56
C GLY A 56 -21.87 1.83 12.45
N VAL A 57 -22.28 3.09 12.62
CA VAL A 57 -23.66 3.52 12.51
C VAL A 57 -23.79 4.55 11.42
N VAL A 58 -24.73 4.30 10.52
CA VAL A 58 -25.25 5.28 9.56
C VAL A 58 -26.66 5.68 10.01
N THR A 59 -26.91 6.98 10.11
CA THR A 59 -28.22 7.54 10.45
C THR A 59 -28.60 8.63 9.48
N GLU A 60 -29.90 8.80 9.27
CA GLU A 60 -30.46 9.83 8.42
C GLU A 60 -31.45 10.71 9.19
N GLY A 61 -31.58 11.96 8.78
CA GLY A 61 -32.53 12.90 9.35
C GLY A 61 -32.86 14.03 8.39
N GLU A 62 -34.03 14.64 8.56
CA GLU A 62 -34.45 15.79 7.76
C GLU A 62 -33.52 16.99 7.93
N THR A 63 -32.88 17.10 9.09
CA THR A 63 -31.84 18.08 9.40
C THR A 63 -30.53 17.40 9.79
N ALA A 64 -29.42 18.11 9.59
CA ALA A 64 -28.10 17.66 10.03
C ALA A 64 -28.05 17.37 11.53
N GLU A 65 -28.73 18.20 12.34
CA GLU A 65 -28.82 18.04 13.79
C GLU A 65 -29.58 16.77 14.19
N ALA A 66 -30.71 16.48 13.55
CA ALA A 66 -31.47 15.27 13.80
C ALA A 66 -30.67 14.01 13.43
N ALA A 67 -30.01 14.03 12.28
CA ALA A 67 -29.16 12.93 11.83
C ALA A 67 -27.99 12.68 12.81
N LEU A 68 -27.34 13.76 13.29
CA LEU A 68 -26.23 13.70 14.24
C LEU A 68 -26.67 13.21 15.62
N ALA A 69 -27.79 13.71 16.15
CA ALA A 69 -28.32 13.28 17.44
C ALA A 69 -28.66 11.78 17.44
N GLY A 70 -29.27 11.29 16.35
CA GLY A 70 -29.53 9.87 16.15
C GLY A 70 -28.24 9.04 16.08
N ASN A 71 -27.22 9.56 15.37
CA ASN A 71 -25.92 8.91 15.27
C ASN A 71 -25.25 8.78 16.65
N ASN A 72 -25.15 9.89 17.39
CA ASN A 72 -24.50 9.93 18.70
C ASN A 72 -25.14 8.96 19.69
N LYS A 73 -26.48 8.87 19.70
CA LYS A 73 -27.21 7.92 20.55
C LYS A 73 -26.87 6.47 20.21
N SER A 74 -26.90 6.13 18.92
CA SER A 74 -26.63 4.78 18.43
C SER A 74 -25.16 4.39 18.63
N MET A 75 -24.25 5.34 18.40
CA MET A 75 -22.82 5.15 18.61
C MET A 75 -22.50 4.96 20.09
N ALA A 76 -23.15 5.69 20.99
CA ALA A 76 -22.98 5.48 22.44
C ALA A 76 -23.43 4.07 22.86
N ALA A 77 -24.54 3.58 22.31
CA ALA A 77 -25.00 2.21 22.54
C ALA A 77 -24.01 1.16 21.99
N LEU A 78 -23.46 1.39 20.80
CA LEU A 78 -22.43 0.56 20.20
C LEU A 78 -21.16 0.51 21.06
N MET A 79 -20.63 1.66 21.48
CA MET A 79 -19.45 1.72 22.35
C MET A 79 -19.68 1.03 23.69
N ALA A 80 -20.86 1.17 24.29
CA ALA A 80 -21.22 0.46 25.50
C ALA A 80 -21.25 -1.06 25.30
N ALA A 81 -21.86 -1.54 24.20
CA ALA A 81 -21.92 -2.97 23.91
C ALA A 81 -20.55 -3.60 23.68
N LEU A 82 -19.63 -2.88 23.02
CA LEU A 82 -18.24 -3.28 22.81
C LEU A 82 -17.49 -3.40 24.14
N LYS A 83 -17.63 -2.40 25.03
CA LYS A 83 -17.04 -2.43 26.39
C LYS A 83 -17.62 -3.56 27.24
N ASP A 84 -18.94 -3.74 27.21
CA ASP A 84 -19.64 -4.81 27.92
C ASP A 84 -19.29 -6.21 27.39
N ALA A 85 -18.76 -6.30 26.16
CA ALA A 85 -18.25 -7.54 25.60
C ALA A 85 -16.79 -7.82 26.01
N GLY A 86 -16.21 -6.96 26.85
CA GLY A 86 -14.87 -7.12 27.41
C GLY A 86 -13.75 -6.53 26.55
N LEU A 87 -14.05 -5.76 25.51
CA LEU A 87 -13.02 -5.10 24.72
C LEU A 87 -12.41 -3.93 25.49
N PRO A 88 -11.08 -3.86 25.61
CA PRO A 88 -10.44 -2.72 26.23
C PRO A 88 -10.52 -1.51 25.30
N GLU A 89 -10.54 -0.31 25.88
CA GLU A 89 -10.69 0.93 25.10
C GLU A 89 -9.60 1.12 24.04
N ARG A 90 -8.40 0.56 24.28
CA ARG A 90 -7.28 0.62 23.34
C ARG A 90 -7.54 -0.14 22.03
N ASP A 91 -8.46 -1.10 22.05
CA ASP A 91 -8.81 -1.95 20.91
C ASP A 91 -10.04 -1.41 20.15
N ILE A 92 -10.53 -0.21 20.52
CA ILE A 92 -11.67 0.45 19.88
C ILE A 92 -11.23 1.85 19.44
N GLN A 93 -11.15 2.06 18.14
CA GLN A 93 -10.71 3.33 17.56
C GLN A 93 -11.76 3.88 16.61
N THR A 94 -12.21 5.12 16.78
CA THR A 94 -13.00 5.81 15.74
C THR A 94 -12.16 5.97 14.47
N SER A 95 -12.61 5.36 13.38
CA SER A 95 -11.87 5.31 12.12
C SER A 95 -12.39 6.28 11.07
N ASN A 96 -13.67 6.63 11.11
CA ASN A 96 -14.24 7.62 10.20
C ASN A 96 -15.49 8.30 10.78
N PHE A 97 -15.63 9.60 10.54
CA PHE A 97 -16.86 10.34 10.80
C PHE A 97 -17.16 11.25 9.61
N SER A 98 -18.38 11.19 9.07
CA SER A 98 -18.82 12.10 8.02
C SER A 98 -20.29 12.48 8.18
N LEU A 99 -20.61 13.69 7.73
CA LEU A 99 -21.97 14.21 7.62
C LEU A 99 -22.11 14.79 6.22
N GLN A 100 -23.05 14.28 5.45
CA GLN A 100 -23.29 14.71 4.06
C GLN A 100 -24.78 14.96 3.81
N PRO A 101 -25.14 15.93 2.95
CA PRO A 101 -26.51 16.08 2.48
C PRO A 101 -26.91 14.90 1.58
N VAL A 102 -28.15 14.47 1.70
CA VAL A 102 -28.80 13.53 0.78
C VAL A 102 -29.60 14.35 -0.21
N TYR A 103 -29.43 14.08 -1.51
CA TYR A 103 -30.12 14.79 -2.57
C TYR A 103 -31.23 13.92 -3.17
N ALA A 104 -32.33 14.56 -3.59
CA ALA A 104 -33.37 13.91 -4.36
C ALA A 104 -32.79 13.31 -5.65
N PRO A 105 -33.30 12.14 -6.10
CA PRO A 105 -33.02 11.63 -7.43
C PRO A 105 -33.29 12.71 -8.48
N TYR A 106 -32.41 12.79 -9.47
CA TYR A 106 -32.54 13.78 -10.53
C TYR A 106 -33.54 13.28 -11.58
N ASP A 107 -34.83 13.45 -11.29
CA ASP A 107 -35.90 13.17 -12.25
C ASP A 107 -35.96 14.28 -13.29
N LYS A 108 -35.43 14.02 -14.49
CA LYS A 108 -35.59 14.89 -15.65
C LYS A 108 -36.72 14.40 -16.55
N PRO A 109 -37.87 15.09 -16.62
CA PRO A 109 -38.68 15.10 -17.84
C PRO A 109 -37.90 15.82 -18.95
N SER A 110 -38.00 15.34 -20.20
CA SER A 110 -37.26 15.83 -21.37
C SER A 110 -37.37 17.32 -21.66
N ASP A 111 -38.41 17.99 -21.12
CA ASP A 111 -38.81 19.34 -21.53
C ASP A 111 -38.90 20.36 -20.36
N ALA A 112 -38.36 20.03 -19.18
CA ALA A 112 -38.39 20.91 -18.00
C ALA A 112 -37.05 21.66 -17.77
N PRO A 113 -37.07 22.94 -17.36
CA PRO A 113 -35.86 23.65 -16.97
C PRO A 113 -35.18 22.95 -15.78
N SER A 114 -33.86 22.77 -15.87
CA SER A 114 -33.05 22.09 -14.85
C SER A 114 -33.20 22.77 -13.48
N GLN A 115 -34.01 22.20 -12.60
CA GLN A 115 -33.96 22.54 -11.18
C GLN A 115 -32.67 21.94 -10.60
N GLY A 116 -31.92 22.73 -9.83
CA GLY A 116 -30.69 22.26 -9.17
C GLY A 116 -30.97 21.10 -8.20
N PRO A 117 -29.94 20.36 -7.77
CA PRO A 117 -30.13 19.24 -6.86
C PRO A 117 -30.78 19.71 -5.55
N ARG A 118 -31.92 19.11 -5.21
CA ARG A 118 -32.68 19.43 -3.99
C ARG A 118 -32.23 18.53 -2.85
N ILE A 119 -31.83 19.11 -1.72
CA ILE A 119 -31.53 18.35 -0.50
C ILE A 119 -32.84 17.79 0.07
N THR A 120 -32.86 16.50 0.37
CA THR A 120 -33.99 15.77 0.99
C THR A 120 -33.71 15.38 2.43
N GLY A 121 -32.46 15.46 2.88
CA GLY A 121 -32.08 15.21 4.26
C GLY A 121 -30.56 15.22 4.42
N TYR A 122 -30.10 14.65 5.53
CA TYR A 122 -28.69 14.51 5.87
C TYR A 122 -28.43 13.11 6.36
N GLN A 123 -27.27 12.59 6.01
CA GLN A 123 -26.77 11.31 6.47
C GLN A 123 -25.49 11.52 7.28
N VAL A 124 -25.43 10.89 8.44
CA VAL A 124 -24.23 10.83 9.28
C VAL A 124 -23.73 9.41 9.32
N MET A 125 -22.44 9.23 9.08
CA MET A 125 -21.74 7.96 9.17
C MET A 125 -20.64 8.08 10.21
N ASN A 126 -20.61 7.16 11.16
CA ASN A 126 -19.61 7.10 12.20
C ASN A 126 -19.14 5.66 12.35
N ARG A 127 -17.84 5.42 12.18
CA ARG A 127 -17.23 4.10 12.17
C ARG A 127 -16.17 3.99 13.23
N VAL A 128 -16.07 2.78 13.76
CA VAL A 128 -15.01 2.32 14.65
C VAL A 128 -14.32 1.11 14.02
N THR A 129 -13.01 1.08 14.16
CA THR A 129 -12.19 -0.10 13.97
C THR A 129 -12.01 -0.77 15.32
N VAL A 130 -12.26 -2.07 15.35
CA VAL A 130 -12.26 -2.90 16.54
C VAL A 130 -11.26 -4.04 16.34
N THR A 131 -10.32 -4.15 17.26
CA THR A 131 -9.32 -5.23 17.29
C THR A 131 -9.77 -6.30 18.27
N ILE A 132 -9.75 -7.57 17.85
CA ILE A 132 -10.27 -8.70 18.61
C ILE A 132 -9.17 -9.76 18.68
N SER A 133 -8.51 -9.87 19.84
CA SER A 133 -7.43 -10.86 20.06
C SER A 133 -7.92 -12.27 20.39
N ASN A 134 -9.23 -12.47 20.55
CA ASN A 134 -9.82 -13.80 20.71
C ASN A 134 -10.80 -14.05 19.56
N LEU A 135 -10.38 -14.80 18.56
CA LEU A 135 -11.18 -15.08 17.37
C LEU A 135 -12.50 -15.80 17.70
N GLU A 136 -12.57 -16.56 18.79
CA GLU A 136 -13.80 -17.25 19.22
C GLU A 136 -14.89 -16.27 19.69
N THR A 137 -14.50 -15.07 20.16
CA THR A 137 -15.45 -14.05 20.60
C THR A 137 -15.92 -13.15 19.45
N ALA A 138 -15.27 -13.20 18.28
CA ALA A 138 -15.57 -12.33 17.16
C ALA A 138 -17.00 -12.51 16.63
N GLY A 139 -17.47 -13.75 16.42
CA GLY A 139 -18.84 -14.03 15.96
C GLY A 139 -19.90 -13.50 16.93
N PRO A 140 -19.89 -13.92 18.21
CA PRO A 140 -20.82 -13.42 19.23
C PRO A 140 -20.76 -11.89 19.42
N LEU A 141 -19.58 -11.28 19.29
CA LEU A 141 -19.43 -9.82 19.34
C LEU A 141 -20.15 -9.16 18.18
N LEU A 142 -19.97 -9.65 16.95
CA LEU A 142 -20.63 -9.15 15.75
C LEU A 142 -22.17 -9.22 15.91
N ASP A 143 -22.69 -10.32 16.43
CA ASP A 143 -24.13 -10.48 16.69
C ASP A 143 -24.65 -9.46 17.71
N LYS A 144 -23.85 -9.18 18.75
CA LYS A 144 -24.20 -8.20 19.80
C LYS A 144 -24.20 -6.77 19.25
N VAL A 145 -23.20 -6.38 18.46
CA VAL A 145 -23.09 -5.01 17.95
C VAL A 145 -24.19 -4.69 16.93
N VAL A 146 -24.60 -5.66 16.11
CA VAL A 146 -25.74 -5.51 15.19
C VAL A 146 -27.04 -5.25 15.96
N LYS A 147 -27.28 -5.99 17.06
CA LYS A 147 -28.49 -5.83 17.88
C LYS A 147 -28.60 -4.46 18.56
N VAL A 148 -27.48 -3.77 18.81
CA VAL A 148 -27.48 -2.45 19.49
C VAL A 148 -27.38 -1.26 18.55
N GLY A 149 -27.39 -1.48 17.23
CA GLY A 149 -27.50 -0.43 16.23
C GLY A 149 -26.32 -0.27 15.28
N ALA A 150 -25.31 -1.14 15.33
CA ALA A 150 -24.35 -1.23 14.24
C ALA A 150 -25.07 -1.72 12.97
N ASN A 151 -25.10 -0.87 11.95
CA ASN A 151 -25.81 -1.14 10.70
C ASN A 151 -24.91 -0.98 9.47
N ASN A 152 -23.61 -0.73 9.70
CA ASN A 152 -22.59 -0.70 8.69
C ASN A 152 -21.42 -1.57 9.15
N ILE A 153 -21.20 -2.70 8.49
CA ILE A 153 -20.04 -3.58 8.71
C ILE A 153 -19.33 -3.68 7.36
N GLU A 154 -18.10 -3.16 7.28
CA GLU A 154 -17.36 -3.05 6.01
C GLU A 154 -16.47 -4.28 5.71
N GLY A 155 -16.26 -5.13 6.72
CA GLY A 155 -15.53 -6.38 6.56
C GLY A 155 -14.84 -6.81 7.85
N ILE A 156 -14.28 -8.01 7.79
CA ILE A 156 -13.39 -8.58 8.81
C ILE A 156 -12.08 -8.95 8.13
N SER A 157 -10.96 -8.51 8.69
CA SER A 157 -9.62 -8.93 8.31
C SER A 157 -8.99 -9.71 9.45
N PHE A 158 -8.22 -10.75 9.11
CA PHE A 158 -7.50 -11.56 10.07
C PHE A 158 -6.00 -11.31 9.91
N GLU A 159 -5.32 -11.12 11.03
CA GLU A 159 -3.90 -10.79 11.09
C GLU A 159 -3.21 -11.55 12.22
N VAL A 160 -1.88 -11.53 12.18
CA VAL A 160 -1.01 -12.00 13.26
C VAL A 160 -0.49 -10.77 13.97
N ALA A 161 -0.83 -10.59 15.25
CA ALA A 161 -0.54 -9.35 15.97
C ALA A 161 0.96 -9.11 16.18
N ASP A 162 1.72 -10.15 16.51
CA ASP A 162 3.19 -10.10 16.58
C ASP A 162 3.78 -10.95 15.46
N ASP A 163 3.90 -10.33 14.30
CA ASP A 163 4.42 -10.99 13.11
C ASP A 163 5.93 -10.82 12.90
N SER A 164 6.62 -10.14 13.82
CA SER A 164 8.00 -9.70 13.66
C SER A 164 8.96 -10.86 13.36
N ALA A 165 8.88 -11.94 14.14
CA ALA A 165 9.67 -13.15 13.95
C ALA A 165 9.35 -13.88 12.64
N LEU A 166 8.06 -13.87 12.23
CA LEU A 166 7.62 -14.50 10.98
C LEU A 166 8.09 -13.68 9.77
N MET A 167 8.07 -12.35 9.86
CA MET A 167 8.63 -11.46 8.86
C MET A 167 10.15 -11.63 8.74
N ASP A 168 10.86 -11.83 9.84
CA ASP A 168 12.30 -12.14 9.81
C ASP A 168 12.58 -13.50 9.15
N GLU A 169 11.74 -14.50 9.39
CA GLU A 169 11.82 -15.77 8.66
C GLU A 169 11.55 -15.58 7.15
N ALA A 170 10.53 -14.78 6.80
CA ALA A 170 10.21 -14.45 5.42
C ALA A 170 11.39 -13.74 4.72
N ARG A 171 12.03 -12.76 5.38
CA ARG A 171 13.27 -12.11 4.90
C ARG A 171 14.37 -13.12 4.60
N GLN A 172 14.62 -14.03 5.54
CA GLN A 172 15.65 -15.07 5.35
C GLN A 172 15.31 -15.98 4.15
N LYS A 173 14.04 -16.34 3.95
CA LYS A 173 13.60 -17.12 2.78
C LYS A 173 13.81 -16.33 1.49
N ALA A 174 13.44 -15.05 1.46
CA ALA A 174 13.60 -14.18 0.29
C ALA A 174 15.07 -14.07 -0.13
N LEU A 175 15.98 -13.86 0.82
CA LEU A 175 17.41 -13.75 0.55
C LEU A 175 18.04 -15.08 0.11
N LYS A 176 17.62 -16.20 0.71
CA LYS A 176 18.04 -17.54 0.26
C LYS A 176 17.59 -17.81 -1.18
N GLU A 177 16.37 -17.42 -1.54
CA GLU A 177 15.85 -17.58 -2.89
C GLU A 177 16.55 -16.65 -3.89
N ALA A 178 16.82 -15.40 -3.54
CA ALA A 178 17.61 -14.47 -4.35
C ALA A 178 18.98 -15.05 -4.67
N LYS A 179 19.69 -15.57 -3.66
CA LYS A 179 20.99 -16.21 -3.83
C LYS A 179 20.90 -17.46 -4.72
N ARG A 180 19.94 -18.35 -4.44
CA ARG A 180 19.74 -19.58 -5.22
C ARG A 180 19.52 -19.28 -6.71
N ARG A 181 18.73 -18.24 -7.02
CA ARG A 181 18.50 -17.79 -8.40
C ARG A 181 19.74 -17.14 -9.00
N ALA A 182 20.47 -16.31 -8.26
CA ALA A 182 21.73 -15.72 -8.74
C ALA A 182 22.75 -16.79 -9.13
N ASP A 183 22.92 -17.81 -8.29
CA ASP A 183 23.82 -18.94 -8.55
C ASP A 183 23.37 -19.73 -9.80
N LEU A 184 22.05 -19.95 -9.98
CA LEU A 184 21.50 -20.59 -11.18
C LEU A 184 21.80 -19.80 -12.46
N TYR A 185 21.63 -18.47 -12.45
CA TYR A 185 21.96 -17.63 -13.60
C TYR A 185 23.46 -17.62 -13.91
N ALA A 186 24.31 -17.63 -12.88
CA ALA A 186 25.76 -17.68 -13.03
C ALA A 186 26.25 -19.00 -13.64
N GLU A 187 25.66 -20.12 -13.21
CA GLU A 187 25.94 -21.43 -13.81
C GLU A 187 25.58 -21.46 -15.29
N ALA A 188 24.35 -21.08 -15.63
CA ALA A 188 23.84 -21.10 -17.00
C ALA A 188 24.50 -20.05 -17.92
N GLY A 189 24.85 -18.89 -17.37
CA GLY A 189 25.39 -17.74 -18.10
C GLY A 189 26.91 -17.72 -18.22
N GLY A 190 27.63 -18.66 -17.58
CA GLY A 190 29.08 -18.74 -17.68
C GLY A 190 29.83 -17.63 -16.93
N PHE A 191 29.26 -17.09 -15.86
CA PHE A 191 29.87 -16.06 -15.01
C PHE A 191 29.86 -16.49 -13.54
N SER A 192 30.49 -15.71 -12.66
CA SER A 192 30.49 -15.91 -11.20
C SER A 192 29.73 -14.77 -10.52
N VAL A 193 28.99 -15.08 -9.46
CA VAL A 193 28.28 -14.07 -8.64
C VAL A 193 29.28 -13.45 -7.65
N GLY A 194 29.42 -12.13 -7.70
CA GLY A 194 30.23 -11.34 -6.79
C GLY A 194 29.46 -10.83 -5.57
N ARG A 195 29.92 -9.73 -4.97
CA ARG A 195 29.27 -9.10 -3.82
C ARG A 195 27.95 -8.44 -4.20
N ILE A 196 27.09 -8.22 -3.20
CA ILE A 196 25.89 -7.39 -3.35
C ILE A 196 26.33 -5.92 -3.47
N LEU A 197 25.84 -5.24 -4.50
CA LEU A 197 26.08 -3.83 -4.78
C LEU A 197 24.93 -2.94 -4.28
N ASP A 198 23.71 -3.45 -4.36
CA ASP A 198 22.51 -2.77 -3.90
C ASP A 198 21.47 -3.79 -3.44
N MET A 199 20.69 -3.42 -2.42
CA MET A 199 19.59 -4.24 -1.91
C MET A 199 18.49 -3.33 -1.37
N SER A 200 17.25 -3.61 -1.78
CA SER A 200 16.05 -2.96 -1.26
C SER A 200 15.01 -3.98 -0.88
N GLU A 201 14.31 -3.72 0.23
CA GLU A 201 13.13 -4.46 0.67
C GLU A 201 11.91 -3.62 0.29
N ASN A 202 11.00 -4.19 -0.49
CA ASN A 202 9.70 -3.60 -0.73
C ASN A 202 8.71 -4.23 0.24
N MET A 203 8.17 -3.44 1.18
CA MET A 203 7.02 -3.89 1.96
C MET A 203 5.83 -4.04 1.02
N VAL A 204 5.40 -5.29 0.81
CA VAL A 204 4.13 -5.57 0.16
C VAL A 204 3.00 -5.06 1.07
N SER A 205 1.95 -4.53 0.44
CA SER A 205 0.67 -4.16 1.07
C SER A 205 0.18 -5.22 2.08
N PRO A 206 -0.67 -4.84 3.07
CA PRO A 206 -1.05 -5.68 4.20
C PRO A 206 -1.46 -7.10 3.80
N PRO A 207 -1.22 -8.09 4.68
CA PRO A 207 -1.47 -9.51 4.41
C PRO A 207 -2.88 -9.72 3.85
N ARG A 208 -3.00 -10.47 2.76
CA ARG A 208 -4.32 -10.83 2.19
C ARG A 208 -4.70 -12.22 2.69
N PRO A 209 -5.85 -12.39 3.37
CA PRO A 209 -6.29 -13.71 3.81
C PRO A 209 -6.56 -14.61 2.60
N TYR A 210 -6.13 -15.88 2.68
CA TYR A 210 -6.44 -16.88 1.66
C TYR A 210 -7.85 -17.44 1.89
N ALA A 211 -8.74 -17.29 0.90
CA ALA A 211 -10.03 -17.95 0.94
C ALA A 211 -9.85 -19.44 0.65
N MET A 212 -9.84 -20.28 1.69
CA MET A 212 -10.00 -21.72 1.52
C MET A 212 -11.37 -22.01 0.88
N LYS A 213 -11.40 -22.82 -0.20
CA LYS A 213 -12.64 -23.41 -0.72
C LYS A 213 -13.22 -24.34 0.35
N THR A 214 -14.06 -23.82 1.23
CA THR A 214 -14.78 -24.64 2.19
C THR A 214 -15.80 -25.51 1.46
N MET A 215 -15.60 -26.83 1.49
CA MET A 215 -16.71 -27.77 1.29
C MET A 215 -17.75 -27.47 2.36
N ALA A 216 -19.01 -27.34 1.95
CA ALA A 216 -20.13 -26.93 2.77
C ALA A 216 -20.22 -27.74 4.09
N MET A 217 -19.78 -27.13 5.19
CA MET A 217 -20.12 -27.58 6.53
C MET A 217 -21.45 -26.93 6.87
N ARG A 218 -22.49 -27.76 6.97
CA ARG A 218 -23.82 -27.38 7.42
C ARG A 218 -23.75 -27.19 8.93
N ALA A 219 -23.62 -25.95 9.40
CA ALA A 219 -23.67 -25.61 10.82
C ALA A 219 -24.99 -24.89 11.14
N GLU A 220 -25.58 -25.27 12.27
CA GLU A 220 -26.80 -24.68 12.81
C GLU A 220 -26.64 -23.16 13.03
N MET A 221 -27.64 -22.41 12.60
CA MET A 221 -27.59 -20.95 12.51
C MET A 221 -28.02 -20.32 13.83
N ASP A 222 -27.05 -19.90 14.64
CA ASP A 222 -27.29 -18.93 15.72
C ASP A 222 -26.21 -17.83 15.79
N SER A 223 -25.11 -17.94 15.03
CA SER A 223 -24.03 -16.94 14.98
C SER A 223 -23.44 -16.76 13.58
N VAL A 224 -22.86 -15.59 13.29
CA VAL A 224 -22.10 -15.34 12.04
C VAL A 224 -20.93 -16.35 11.93
N PRO A 225 -20.90 -17.24 10.91
CA PRO A 225 -19.81 -18.19 10.75
C PRO A 225 -18.56 -17.47 10.25
N LEU A 226 -17.50 -17.48 11.07
CA LEU A 226 -16.19 -16.93 10.73
C LEU A 226 -15.18 -18.06 10.54
N ALA A 227 -14.47 -18.06 9.41
CA ALA A 227 -13.36 -18.97 9.15
C ALA A 227 -12.12 -18.13 8.82
N ALA A 228 -11.12 -18.15 9.69
CA ALA A 228 -9.98 -17.25 9.61
C ALA A 228 -8.91 -17.67 8.57
N GLY A 229 -8.83 -18.97 8.24
CA GLY A 229 -7.83 -19.50 7.31
C GLY A 229 -6.40 -19.38 7.84
N GLU A 230 -5.42 -19.43 6.95
CA GLU A 230 -4.02 -19.04 7.22
C GLU A 230 -3.73 -17.70 6.55
N THR A 231 -2.84 -16.92 7.16
CA THR A 231 -2.37 -15.63 6.63
C THR A 231 -0.94 -15.76 6.12
N ASP A 232 -0.73 -15.34 4.87
CA ASP A 232 0.60 -15.30 4.26
C ASP A 232 1.31 -13.97 4.57
N LEU A 233 2.47 -14.08 5.19
CA LEU A 233 3.40 -13.00 5.42
C LEU A 233 4.46 -13.04 4.33
N ARG A 234 4.52 -11.96 3.53
CA ARG A 234 5.31 -11.89 2.31
C ARG A 234 6.33 -10.76 2.41
N VAL A 235 7.56 -11.06 2.02
CA VAL A 235 8.63 -10.08 1.86
C VAL A 235 9.21 -10.20 0.46
N ASP A 236 9.25 -9.07 -0.26
CA ASP A 236 9.89 -8.96 -1.56
C ASP A 236 11.21 -8.20 -1.43
N VAL A 237 12.31 -8.83 -1.84
CA VAL A 237 13.64 -8.22 -1.87
C VAL A 237 14.10 -8.06 -3.30
N GLN A 238 14.63 -6.90 -3.63
CA GLN A 238 15.37 -6.64 -4.86
C GLN A 238 16.85 -6.58 -4.53
N VAL A 239 17.64 -7.44 -5.15
CA VAL A 239 19.09 -7.55 -4.91
C VAL A 239 19.83 -7.37 -6.23
N THR A 240 20.88 -6.56 -6.22
CA THR A 240 21.80 -6.38 -7.34
C THR A 240 23.18 -6.92 -6.95
N TYR A 241 23.63 -7.95 -7.67
CA TYR A 241 24.95 -8.55 -7.50
C TYR A 241 25.93 -8.03 -8.55
N GLU A 242 27.21 -7.99 -8.18
CA GLU A 242 28.32 -7.85 -9.13
C GLU A 242 28.46 -9.15 -9.96
N ILE A 243 28.72 -9.01 -11.26
CA ILE A 243 29.05 -10.14 -12.14
C ILE A 243 30.56 -10.16 -12.34
N LEU A 244 31.16 -11.33 -12.13
CA LEU A 244 32.58 -11.58 -12.37
C LEU A 244 32.74 -12.58 -13.54
N PRO A 245 33.73 -12.39 -14.43
CA PRO A 245 34.06 -13.41 -15.43
C PRO A 245 34.50 -14.70 -14.75
N LYS A 246 34.19 -15.85 -15.37
CA LYS A 246 34.75 -17.16 -15.00
C LYS A 246 36.17 -17.32 -15.53
#